data_AF-A0A1M6ZSK1-F1
#
_entry.id   AF-A0A1M6ZSK1-F1
#
_cell.length_a   1.000
_cell.length_b   1.000
_cell.length_c   1.000
_cell.angle_alpha   90.00
_cell.angle_beta   90.00
_cell.angle_gamma   90.00
#
_symmetry.space_group_name_H-M   'P 1'
#
loop_
_entity.id
_entity.type
_entity.pdbx_description
1 polymer ?
#
loop_
_entity_poly.entity_id
_entity_poly.type
_entity_poly.pdbx_seq_one_letter_code
_entity_poly.pdbx_strand_id
1 'polypeptide(L)'
;MKKIFRLSYVTILASVLLVTSCTNDTTLASDENAVNAKTISKTGKSALSSGTKKLLIIGIDGCRGDALMAANTPNVHGLLSNSVYSLDALTEAPTWSGNGWSTMLSGVTHLKHGVTDNSFSSPNFGTYPNFLKRLETYNSGLKTMSIVHWAPINTYIVDGIDVEKTLTTDLAVKNEVVSALTNDNPDALFLHFDDVDHAGHSYGFSINVPQYKSSIETTDGYIGEILTALKNRPNYANEDWLVIVAPDHGGIVTGSTGSHGGTSYEERNIFTIFNNKNFTSTKIEKPVDPATSVTGKFANFNTNSIYVSTNNALYNFGTSSFTVECRIKTSGYSSDPSIVSNKNWVSGKNRGFVICANTGGTWKVNIGDTQNRVDISGGTINDGKWHHLTLVVDRSAKLVKTYQDGAFVGQATIVDSFGSLTSGLPFAVGQDGTLTYGANVNGNIAEVRVWNKALYEASIFNYTCSSVTSSHPDYLNLIGYWKGDNGSGNSFTDSSSKQVNLIFPATPTWTTSTASLKCGTATGVVPKMVDIAYSSLQWFGVPINSGWSLDGRSWLPAGN
;
A
#
# COMPACT_ATOMS: atom_id res chain seq x y z
N MET A 1 -2.23 67.28 24.41
CA MET A 1 -2.17 68.57 23.67
C MET A 1 -2.61 68.29 22.23
N LYS A 2 -3.62 69.02 21.76
CA LYS A 2 -4.36 68.83 20.48
C LYS A 2 -3.45 68.98 19.25
N LYS A 3 -3.73 68.22 18.17
CA LYS A 3 -4.16 68.81 16.89
C LYS A 3 -4.71 67.77 15.91
N ILE A 4 -5.97 68.01 15.58
CA ILE A 4 -6.75 67.49 14.46
C ILE A 4 -6.39 68.32 13.23
N PHE A 5 -6.29 67.72 12.04
CA PHE A 5 -6.73 68.35 10.79
C PHE A 5 -7.36 67.30 9.86
N ARG A 6 -8.55 67.64 9.38
CA ARG A 6 -9.36 66.95 8.37
C ARG A 6 -9.61 67.92 7.21
N LEU A 7 -10.08 67.36 6.09
CA LEU A 7 -10.62 67.94 4.83
C LEU A 7 -9.57 68.23 3.73
N SER A 8 -9.79 68.01 2.43
CA SER A 8 -10.83 67.28 1.67
C SER A 8 -10.56 67.45 0.16
N TYR A 9 -10.83 66.39 -0.62
CA TYR A 9 -11.21 66.32 -2.06
C TYR A 9 -10.38 67.05 -3.14
N VAL A 10 -9.94 66.33 -4.19
CA VAL A 10 -10.59 66.26 -5.53
C VAL A 10 -9.93 65.15 -6.36
N THR A 11 -10.80 64.34 -6.97
CA THR A 11 -10.66 63.24 -7.94
C THR A 11 -9.91 63.58 -9.23
N ILE A 12 -9.05 62.65 -9.71
CA ILE A 12 -8.94 62.29 -11.15
C ILE A 12 -8.83 60.76 -11.29
N LEU A 13 -9.75 60.22 -12.08
CA LEU A 13 -9.83 58.85 -12.58
C LEU A 13 -8.58 58.46 -13.39
N ALA A 14 -8.04 57.27 -13.13
CA ALA A 14 -7.44 56.45 -14.18
C ALA A 14 -7.68 54.97 -13.87
N SER A 15 -8.60 54.41 -14.65
CA SER A 15 -9.04 53.02 -14.70
C SER A 15 -7.92 52.06 -15.09
N VAL A 16 -7.69 51.04 -14.26
CA VAL A 16 -7.10 49.76 -14.69
C VAL A 16 -8.04 48.65 -14.23
N LEU A 17 -8.72 48.05 -15.22
CA LEU A 17 -9.46 46.80 -15.07
C LEU A 17 -8.47 45.69 -14.70
N LEU A 18 -8.58 45.16 -13.48
CA LEU A 18 -8.03 43.85 -13.12
C LEU A 18 -9.19 42.86 -13.15
N VAL A 19 -9.32 42.16 -14.29
CA VAL A 19 -10.22 41.03 -14.46
C VAL A 19 -9.49 39.79 -13.92
N THR A 20 -10.06 39.24 -12.85
CA THR A 20 -10.00 37.87 -12.34
C THR A 20 -9.13 36.84 -13.07
N SER A 21 -8.26 36.16 -12.32
CA SER A 21 -8.19 34.70 -12.35
C SER A 21 -7.89 34.17 -10.95
N CYS A 22 -8.94 33.93 -10.16
CA CYS A 22 -8.85 32.96 -9.07
C CYS A 22 -8.71 31.59 -9.74
N THR A 23 -7.52 31.01 -9.75
CA THR A 23 -7.36 29.59 -10.08
C THR A 23 -7.99 28.80 -8.96
N ASN A 24 -9.14 28.20 -9.27
CA ASN A 24 -9.81 27.22 -8.44
C ASN A 24 -8.84 26.08 -8.11
N ASP A 25 -8.50 25.96 -6.84
CA ASP A 25 -7.80 24.81 -6.25
C ASP A 25 -8.83 23.69 -6.04
N THR A 26 -9.36 23.15 -7.15
CA THR A 26 -10.40 22.10 -7.13
C THR A 26 -9.83 20.68 -7.27
N THR A 27 -8.52 20.50 -7.19
CA THR A 27 -7.88 19.18 -7.38
C THR A 27 -7.67 18.37 -6.10
N LEU A 28 -8.07 18.89 -4.93
CA LEU A 28 -8.14 18.11 -3.67
C LEU A 28 -9.55 17.58 -3.38
N ALA A 29 -10.58 18.01 -4.11
CA ALA A 29 -11.97 17.67 -3.85
C ALA A 29 -12.52 16.50 -4.69
N SER A 30 -11.73 15.92 -5.59
CA SER A 30 -12.22 14.87 -6.51
C SER A 30 -12.20 13.46 -5.94
N ASP A 31 -11.50 13.20 -4.83
CA ASP A 31 -11.51 11.88 -4.17
C ASP A 31 -12.65 11.72 -3.15
N GLU A 32 -13.17 12.80 -2.55
CA GLU A 32 -14.36 12.75 -1.69
C GLU A 32 -15.68 12.73 -2.48
N ASN A 33 -15.71 13.31 -3.69
CA ASN A 33 -16.95 13.57 -4.41
C ASN A 33 -17.38 12.46 -5.38
N ALA A 34 -16.52 11.48 -5.69
CA ALA A 34 -16.90 10.39 -6.61
C ALA A 34 -17.93 9.40 -6.01
N VAL A 35 -18.12 9.39 -4.69
CA VAL A 35 -19.12 8.55 -4.00
C VAL A 35 -20.36 9.33 -3.57
N ASN A 36 -20.30 10.68 -3.53
CA ASN A 36 -21.39 11.52 -3.00
C ASN A 36 -22.39 12.04 -4.05
N ALA A 37 -22.23 11.71 -5.33
CA ALA A 37 -23.16 12.13 -6.39
C ALA A 37 -24.39 11.21 -6.50
N LYS A 38 -25.17 11.10 -5.43
CA LYS A 38 -26.58 10.69 -5.50
C LYS A 38 -27.39 11.58 -4.57
N THR A 39 -27.87 12.68 -5.15
CA THR A 39 -29.04 13.49 -4.77
C THR A 39 -29.52 13.33 -3.32
N ILE A 40 -29.00 14.17 -2.40
CA ILE A 40 -29.56 14.30 -1.05
C ILE A 40 -30.90 15.04 -1.16
N SER A 41 -32.00 14.30 -1.14
CA SER A 41 -33.30 14.87 -0.75
C SER A 41 -33.30 15.02 0.79
N LYS A 42 -33.47 16.26 1.26
CA LYS A 42 -33.63 16.58 2.68
C LYS A 42 -35.03 16.16 3.16
N THR A 43 -35.31 14.86 3.23
CA THR A 43 -36.43 14.30 4.00
C THR A 43 -36.21 12.81 4.22
N GLY A 44 -35.46 12.46 5.26
CA GLY A 44 -35.35 11.09 5.73
C GLY A 44 -34.81 11.12 7.15
N LYS A 45 -35.66 10.88 8.14
CA LYS A 45 -35.21 10.53 9.50
C LYS A 45 -34.40 9.23 9.36
N SER A 46 -33.08 9.29 9.41
CA SER A 46 -32.28 8.07 9.57
C SER A 46 -32.47 7.58 11.00
N ALA A 47 -32.92 6.33 11.15
CA ALA A 47 -32.93 5.68 12.44
C ALA A 47 -31.48 5.44 12.84
N LEU A 48 -30.92 6.33 13.67
CA LEU A 48 -29.74 6.04 14.49
C LEU A 48 -29.99 4.69 15.16
N SER A 49 -29.05 3.76 15.07
CA SER A 49 -29.22 2.48 15.77
C SER A 49 -29.40 2.75 17.27
N SER A 50 -30.43 2.16 17.86
CA SER A 50 -30.91 2.53 19.20
C SER A 50 -30.18 1.83 20.34
N GLY A 51 -29.05 1.17 20.07
CA GLY A 51 -28.31 0.36 21.03
C GLY A 51 -26.99 0.98 21.45
N THR A 52 -26.50 0.60 22.64
CA THR A 52 -25.17 1.00 23.11
C THR A 52 -24.12 0.45 22.15
N LYS A 53 -23.31 1.33 21.55
CA LYS A 53 -22.23 0.94 20.63
C LYS A 53 -21.19 0.11 21.37
N LYS A 54 -20.87 -1.05 20.81
CA LYS A 54 -19.87 -1.99 21.30
C LYS A 54 -18.94 -2.42 20.16
N LEU A 55 -17.70 -2.77 20.48
CA LEU A 55 -16.68 -3.17 19.50
C LEU A 55 -15.94 -4.42 19.98
N LEU A 56 -15.83 -5.41 19.11
CA LEU A 56 -14.93 -6.56 19.24
C LEU A 56 -14.03 -6.60 18.01
N ILE A 57 -12.72 -6.52 18.18
CA ILE A 57 -11.74 -6.77 17.11
C ILE A 57 -11.02 -8.09 17.41
N ILE A 58 -11.01 -8.97 16.42
CA ILE A 58 -10.38 -10.29 16.43
C ILE A 58 -9.21 -10.25 15.44
N GLY A 59 -8.00 -10.07 15.98
CA GLY A 59 -6.75 -10.17 15.25
C GLY A 59 -6.28 -11.63 15.14
N ILE A 60 -5.93 -12.08 13.94
CA ILE A 60 -5.34 -13.41 13.70
C ILE A 60 -4.01 -13.26 12.97
N ASP A 61 -2.90 -13.34 13.70
CA ASP A 61 -1.54 -13.12 13.17
C ASP A 61 -1.26 -14.07 12.00
N GLY A 62 -0.68 -13.52 10.92
CA GLY A 62 -0.25 -14.29 9.75
C GLY A 62 -1.33 -15.09 9.00
N CYS A 63 -2.61 -14.86 9.24
CA CYS A 63 -3.69 -15.66 8.64
C CYS A 63 -4.00 -15.24 7.19
N ARG A 64 -3.69 -16.09 6.21
CA ARG A 64 -4.02 -15.85 4.81
C ARG A 64 -5.52 -16.02 4.56
N GLY A 65 -6.12 -15.04 3.86
CA GLY A 65 -7.55 -15.06 3.53
C GLY A 65 -7.97 -16.24 2.65
N ASP A 66 -7.13 -16.65 1.69
CA ASP A 66 -7.40 -17.81 0.84
C ASP A 66 -7.40 -19.13 1.64
N ALA A 67 -6.49 -19.28 2.61
CA ALA A 67 -6.43 -20.45 3.48
C ALA A 67 -7.60 -20.49 4.47
N LEU A 68 -7.94 -19.35 5.08
CA LEU A 68 -9.10 -19.21 5.96
C LEU A 68 -10.39 -19.67 5.28
N MET A 69 -10.56 -19.27 4.02
CA MET A 69 -11.78 -19.53 3.26
C MET A 69 -11.86 -20.94 2.66
N ALA A 70 -10.72 -21.63 2.57
CA ALA A 70 -10.66 -23.02 2.12
C ALA A 70 -10.66 -24.04 3.29
N ALA A 71 -10.36 -23.59 4.52
CA ALA A 71 -10.42 -24.37 5.74
C ALA A 71 -11.86 -24.51 6.26
N ASN A 72 -12.11 -25.48 7.15
CA ASN A 72 -13.41 -25.63 7.81
C ASN A 72 -13.57 -24.60 8.93
N THR A 73 -13.97 -23.37 8.59
CA THR A 73 -14.09 -22.24 9.52
C THR A 73 -15.54 -21.71 9.62
N PRO A 74 -16.49 -22.53 10.11
CA PRO A 74 -17.91 -22.19 10.10
C PRO A 74 -18.26 -20.91 10.88
N ASN A 75 -17.49 -20.55 11.91
CA ASN A 75 -17.80 -19.38 12.72
C ASN A 75 -17.46 -18.07 12.00
N VAL A 76 -16.28 -17.99 11.38
CA VAL A 76 -15.90 -16.86 10.52
C VAL A 76 -16.78 -16.78 9.28
N HIS A 77 -17.07 -17.92 8.62
CA HIS A 77 -18.01 -17.95 7.50
C HIS A 77 -19.40 -17.42 7.91
N GLY A 78 -19.84 -17.74 9.13
CA GLY A 78 -21.11 -17.28 9.70
C GLY A 78 -21.22 -15.76 9.86
N LEU A 79 -20.09 -15.04 9.96
CA LEU A 79 -20.08 -13.57 10.02
C LEU A 79 -20.36 -12.91 8.67
N LEU A 80 -20.13 -13.61 7.55
CA LEU A 80 -20.19 -13.00 6.22
C LEU A 80 -21.60 -12.55 5.82
N SER A 81 -22.64 -13.22 6.33
CA SER A 81 -24.06 -12.95 6.03
C SER A 81 -24.53 -11.55 6.44
N ASN A 82 -23.86 -10.93 7.41
CA ASN A 82 -24.18 -9.60 7.93
C ASN A 82 -22.92 -8.74 8.04
N SER A 83 -22.19 -8.60 6.93
CA SER A 83 -20.91 -7.90 6.93
C SER A 83 -20.66 -7.05 5.70
N VAL A 84 -19.85 -6.01 5.87
CA VAL A 84 -19.05 -5.44 4.77
C VAL A 84 -17.68 -6.08 4.88
N TYR A 85 -17.22 -6.77 3.83
CA TYR A 85 -15.97 -7.53 3.93
C TYR A 85 -15.18 -7.56 2.63
N SER A 86 -13.87 -7.75 2.74
CA SER A 86 -12.99 -7.99 1.61
C SER A 86 -12.03 -9.14 1.92
N LEU A 87 -11.83 -10.03 0.94
CA LEU A 87 -10.77 -11.05 0.96
C LEU A 87 -9.50 -10.57 0.24
N ASP A 88 -9.58 -9.39 -0.40
CA ASP A 88 -8.51 -8.78 -1.16
C ASP A 88 -7.97 -7.51 -0.47
N ALA A 89 -8.23 -7.36 0.83
CA ALA A 89 -7.72 -6.26 1.63
C ALA A 89 -6.18 -6.29 1.65
N LEU A 90 -5.57 -5.14 1.92
CA LEU A 90 -4.12 -4.97 1.79
C LEU A 90 -3.46 -4.34 3.02
N THR A 91 -2.30 -4.88 3.37
CA THR A 91 -1.30 -4.22 4.20
C THR A 91 -0.17 -3.64 3.34
N GLU A 92 0.59 -2.72 3.90
CA GLU A 92 1.80 -2.18 3.28
C GLU A 92 3.02 -3.01 3.67
N ALA A 93 3.98 -3.15 2.75
CA ALA A 93 5.29 -3.69 3.08
C ALA A 93 6.10 -2.67 3.90
N PRO A 94 7.02 -3.12 4.77
CA PRO A 94 7.36 -4.52 5.04
C PRO A 94 6.31 -5.20 5.93
N THR A 95 5.94 -6.44 5.63
CA THR A 95 4.82 -7.13 6.28
C THR A 95 5.19 -7.82 7.59
N TRP A 96 5.98 -7.15 8.44
CA TRP A 96 6.33 -7.63 9.78
C TRP A 96 5.22 -7.33 10.78
N SER A 97 5.01 -8.20 11.77
CA SER A 97 3.89 -8.08 12.71
C SER A 97 3.95 -6.80 13.55
N GLY A 98 5.14 -6.36 13.94
CA GLY A 98 5.35 -5.08 14.63
C GLY A 98 4.88 -3.89 13.79
N ASN A 99 5.10 -3.92 12.47
CA ASN A 99 4.57 -2.92 11.56
C ASN A 99 3.04 -3.06 11.42
N GLY A 100 2.56 -4.28 11.13
CA GLY A 100 1.15 -4.56 10.91
C GLY A 100 0.26 -4.16 12.10
N TRP A 101 0.53 -4.67 13.30
CA TRP A 101 -0.26 -4.32 14.49
C TRP A 101 -0.17 -2.82 14.83
N SER A 102 0.98 -2.18 14.62
CA SER A 102 1.11 -0.73 14.79
C SER A 102 0.25 0.04 13.81
N THR A 103 0.23 -0.38 12.54
CA THR A 103 -0.58 0.24 11.48
C THR A 103 -2.07 0.09 11.77
N MET A 104 -2.51 -1.13 12.09
CA MET A 104 -3.91 -1.45 12.41
C MET A 104 -4.42 -0.63 13.60
N LEU A 105 -3.65 -0.59 14.69
CA LEU A 105 -4.09 0.02 15.94
C LEU A 105 -3.96 1.54 15.93
N SER A 106 -2.98 2.12 15.24
CA SER A 106 -2.78 3.58 15.17
C SER A 106 -3.58 4.27 14.07
N GLY A 107 -3.99 3.54 13.02
CA GLY A 107 -4.69 4.09 11.85
C GLY A 107 -3.80 4.91 10.92
N VAL A 108 -2.48 4.76 11.04
CA VAL A 108 -1.48 5.39 10.17
C VAL A 108 -0.46 4.36 9.70
N THR A 109 0.27 4.65 8.62
CA THR A 109 1.32 3.78 8.09
C THR A 109 2.62 3.86 8.89
N HIS A 110 3.55 2.92 8.65
CA HIS A 110 4.89 2.91 9.25
C HIS A 110 5.71 4.17 9.04
N LEU A 111 5.41 4.94 7.99
CA LEU A 111 6.04 6.24 7.76
C LEU A 111 5.71 7.26 8.86
N LYS A 112 4.57 7.10 9.54
CA LYS A 112 4.09 7.98 10.60
C LYS A 112 4.37 7.39 11.98
N HIS A 113 3.99 6.14 12.23
CA HIS A 113 4.21 5.50 13.54
C HIS A 113 5.65 5.00 13.75
N GLY A 114 6.49 4.94 12.71
CA GLY A 114 7.93 4.68 12.83
C GLY A 114 8.35 3.22 13.06
N VAL A 115 7.43 2.26 12.99
CA VAL A 115 7.73 0.83 13.21
C VAL A 115 7.78 0.08 11.89
N THR A 116 8.96 -0.41 11.50
CA THR A 116 9.18 -1.10 10.22
C THR A 116 9.53 -2.58 10.36
N ASP A 117 9.69 -3.08 11.58
CA ASP A 117 10.02 -4.46 11.91
C ASP A 117 9.58 -4.79 13.35
N ASN A 118 9.94 -5.99 13.84
CA ASN A 118 9.59 -6.45 15.19
C ASN A 118 10.52 -5.91 16.30
N SER A 119 11.43 -4.98 15.99
CA SER A 119 12.37 -4.42 16.98
C SER A 119 11.81 -3.22 17.75
N PHE A 120 10.81 -2.52 17.19
CA PHE A 120 10.24 -1.29 17.77
C PHE A 120 11.32 -0.24 18.14
N SER A 121 12.32 -0.06 17.27
CA SER A 121 13.50 0.75 17.57
C SER A 121 13.23 2.25 17.78
N SER A 122 12.22 2.83 17.13
CA SER A 122 11.87 4.26 17.25
C SER A 122 10.39 4.56 16.96
N PRO A 123 9.45 4.01 17.76
CA PRO A 123 8.03 4.22 17.57
C PRO A 123 7.61 5.66 17.89
N ASN A 124 6.61 6.17 17.18
CA ASN A 124 6.03 7.50 17.34
C ASN A 124 4.58 7.45 17.86
N PHE A 125 4.30 6.57 18.82
CA PHE A 125 2.96 6.41 19.40
C PHE A 125 2.52 7.61 20.27
N GLY A 126 3.45 8.49 20.66
CA GLY A 126 3.09 9.76 21.30
C GLY A 126 2.30 10.68 20.36
N THR A 127 2.65 10.72 19.07
CA THR A 127 1.93 11.47 18.04
C THR A 127 0.76 10.66 17.48
N TYR A 128 0.97 9.36 17.29
CA TYR A 128 0.00 8.43 16.69
C TYR A 128 -0.38 7.32 17.67
N PRO A 129 -1.12 7.63 18.75
CA PRO A 129 -1.55 6.61 19.71
C PRO A 129 -2.52 5.62 19.08
N ASN A 130 -2.61 4.44 19.70
CA ASN A 130 -3.61 3.44 19.37
C ASN A 130 -5.05 4.00 19.49
N PHE A 131 -5.99 3.45 18.72
CA PHE A 131 -7.36 3.97 18.66
C PHE A 131 -8.14 3.75 19.97
N LEU A 132 -7.81 2.72 20.76
CA LEU A 132 -8.47 2.48 22.05
C LEU A 132 -8.20 3.62 23.03
N LYS A 133 -6.94 4.10 23.10
CA LYS A 133 -6.59 5.31 23.87
C LYS A 133 -7.32 6.55 23.39
N ARG A 134 -7.58 6.66 22.08
CA ARG A 134 -8.41 7.75 21.53
C ARG A 134 -9.87 7.62 21.98
N LEU A 135 -10.41 6.40 22.08
CA LEU A 135 -11.74 6.17 22.65
C LEU A 135 -11.80 6.60 24.12
N GLU A 136 -10.82 6.19 24.94
CA GLU A 136 -10.73 6.61 26.35
C GLU A 136 -10.61 8.13 26.51
N THR A 137 -9.81 8.78 25.65
CA THR A 137 -9.67 10.24 25.65
C THR A 137 -10.96 10.94 25.28
N TYR A 138 -11.75 10.35 24.36
CA TYR A 138 -13.03 10.90 23.93
C TYR A 138 -14.13 10.69 24.98
N ASN A 139 -14.19 9.51 25.59
CA ASN A 139 -15.14 9.15 26.63
C ASN A 139 -14.51 8.16 27.61
N SER A 140 -14.01 8.67 28.72
CA SER A 140 -13.37 7.87 29.78
C SER A 140 -14.34 7.01 30.59
N GLY A 141 -15.63 6.98 30.21
CA GLY A 141 -16.62 6.05 30.74
C GLY A 141 -16.71 4.75 29.95
N LEU A 142 -16.01 4.64 28.82
CA LEU A 142 -15.93 3.39 28.05
C LEU A 142 -15.00 2.41 28.75
N LYS A 143 -15.37 1.13 28.81
CA LYS A 143 -14.50 0.05 29.26
C LYS A 143 -13.68 -0.50 28.09
N THR A 144 -12.43 -0.07 27.93
CA THR A 144 -11.53 -0.56 26.87
C THR A 144 -10.62 -1.70 27.32
N MET A 145 -10.35 -2.66 26.43
CA MET A 145 -9.52 -3.83 26.74
C MET A 145 -8.64 -4.26 25.56
N SER A 146 -7.43 -4.72 25.86
CA SER A 146 -6.52 -5.40 24.94
C SER A 146 -6.04 -6.72 25.56
N ILE A 147 -6.41 -7.85 24.95
CA ILE A 147 -6.08 -9.20 25.43
C ILE A 147 -5.36 -9.96 24.33
N VAL A 148 -4.04 -10.15 24.47
CA VAL A 148 -3.18 -10.58 23.36
C VAL A 148 -2.32 -11.79 23.72
N HIS A 149 -1.96 -12.58 22.71
CA HIS A 149 -0.93 -13.61 22.84
C HIS A 149 0.46 -13.01 22.56
N TRP A 150 0.64 -12.30 21.44
CA TRP A 150 1.94 -11.71 21.12
C TRP A 150 2.24 -10.47 21.98
N ALA A 151 3.09 -10.66 22.99
CA ALA A 151 3.41 -9.67 24.02
C ALA A 151 3.80 -8.26 23.53
N PRO A 152 4.53 -8.09 22.41
CA PRO A 152 4.92 -6.77 21.92
C PRO A 152 3.77 -5.79 21.70
N ILE A 153 2.55 -6.26 21.41
CA ILE A 153 1.39 -5.38 21.24
C ILE A 153 1.11 -4.55 22.50
N ASN A 154 0.98 -5.23 23.66
CA ASN A 154 0.75 -4.56 24.95
C ASN A 154 2.04 -4.03 25.59
N THR A 155 3.21 -4.40 25.07
CA THR A 155 4.48 -3.87 25.59
C THR A 155 4.81 -2.51 24.97
N TYR A 156 4.48 -2.31 23.69
CA TYR A 156 4.96 -1.16 22.93
C TYR A 156 3.85 -0.31 22.29
N ILE A 157 2.72 -0.90 21.88
CA ILE A 157 1.72 -0.23 21.02
C ILE A 157 0.53 0.28 21.84
N VAL A 158 -0.04 -0.63 22.64
CA VAL A 158 -1.19 -0.34 23.49
C VAL A 158 -0.71 0.27 24.80
N ASP A 159 -1.32 1.39 25.15
CA ASP A 159 -1.15 2.08 26.42
C ASP A 159 -2.37 2.95 26.68
N GLY A 160 -2.53 3.44 27.92
CA GLY A 160 -3.55 4.43 28.26
C GLY A 160 -4.98 3.93 28.10
N ILE A 161 -5.18 2.63 28.31
CA ILE A 161 -6.47 1.96 28.30
C ILE A 161 -6.77 1.30 29.66
N ASP A 162 -7.98 0.76 29.78
CA ASP A 162 -8.52 0.28 31.03
C ASP A 162 -8.00 -1.12 31.45
N VAL A 163 -7.76 -2.02 30.50
CA VAL A 163 -7.28 -3.39 30.75
C VAL A 163 -6.30 -3.83 29.65
N GLU A 164 -5.11 -4.23 30.05
CA GLU A 164 -4.09 -4.85 29.20
C GLU A 164 -3.74 -6.22 29.77
N LYS A 165 -3.96 -7.30 29.01
CA LYS A 165 -3.61 -8.67 29.40
C LYS A 165 -2.80 -9.34 28.31
N THR A 166 -1.61 -9.83 28.68
CA THR A 166 -0.71 -10.56 27.80
C THR A 166 -0.61 -12.00 28.26
N LEU A 167 -1.08 -12.93 27.44
CA LEU A 167 -1.12 -14.35 27.74
C LEU A 167 -0.18 -15.13 26.80
N THR A 168 0.03 -16.41 27.08
CA THR A 168 1.07 -17.21 26.41
C THR A 168 0.55 -18.27 25.44
N THR A 169 -0.77 -18.33 25.22
CA THR A 169 -1.41 -19.22 24.23
C THR A 169 -2.72 -18.61 23.74
N ASP A 170 -3.15 -18.97 22.53
CA ASP A 170 -4.46 -18.58 22.00
C ASP A 170 -5.61 -19.15 22.83
N LEU A 171 -5.47 -20.36 23.37
CA LEU A 171 -6.44 -20.94 24.30
C LEU A 171 -6.63 -20.06 25.54
N ALA A 172 -5.53 -19.54 26.10
CA ALA A 172 -5.59 -18.65 27.25
C ALA A 172 -6.25 -17.32 26.89
N VAL A 173 -5.90 -16.73 25.74
CA VAL A 173 -6.55 -15.51 25.20
C VAL A 173 -8.06 -15.73 25.07
N LYS A 174 -8.48 -16.82 24.43
CA LYS A 174 -9.90 -17.14 24.28
C LYS A 174 -10.60 -17.24 25.63
N ASN A 175 -10.03 -17.98 26.59
CA ASN A 175 -10.64 -18.15 27.91
C ASN A 175 -10.79 -16.82 28.66
N GLU A 176 -9.77 -15.95 28.57
CA GLU A 176 -9.80 -14.63 29.17
C GLU A 176 -10.83 -13.71 28.50
N VAL A 177 -10.92 -13.71 27.16
CA VAL A 177 -11.93 -12.94 26.43
C VAL A 177 -13.35 -13.40 26.75
N VAL A 178 -13.58 -14.72 26.84
CA VAL A 178 -14.89 -15.27 27.26
C VAL A 178 -15.24 -14.83 28.68
N SER A 179 -14.27 -14.84 29.60
CA SER A 179 -14.45 -14.34 30.97
C SER A 179 -14.78 -12.85 30.97
N ALA A 180 -14.02 -12.02 30.25
CA ALA A 180 -14.23 -10.58 30.16
C ALA A 180 -15.60 -10.21 29.55
N LEU A 181 -16.01 -10.90 28.48
CA LEU A 181 -17.34 -10.71 27.89
C LEU A 181 -18.47 -11.07 28.86
N THR A 182 -18.25 -12.07 29.73
CA THR A 182 -19.25 -12.52 30.71
C THR A 182 -19.32 -11.61 31.94
N ASN A 183 -18.17 -11.16 32.44
CA ASN A 183 -18.07 -10.59 33.79
C ASN A 183 -17.74 -9.09 33.81
N ASP A 184 -17.05 -8.58 32.79
CA ASP A 184 -16.40 -7.26 32.87
C ASP A 184 -17.07 -6.19 31.99
N ASN A 185 -18.10 -6.56 31.21
CA ASN A 185 -18.90 -5.65 30.39
C ASN A 185 -18.09 -4.69 29.48
N PRO A 186 -17.13 -5.18 28.66
CA PRO A 186 -16.34 -4.31 27.78
C PRO A 186 -17.20 -3.48 26.82
N ASP A 187 -16.76 -2.26 26.51
CA ASP A 187 -17.29 -1.43 25.43
C ASP A 187 -16.49 -1.61 24.14
N ALA A 188 -15.16 -1.63 24.22
CA ALA A 188 -14.27 -1.92 23.10
C ALA A 188 -13.21 -2.93 23.53
N LEU A 189 -13.19 -4.10 22.89
CA LEU A 189 -12.25 -5.18 23.17
C LEU A 189 -11.46 -5.51 21.90
N PHE A 190 -10.14 -5.39 21.97
CA PHE A 190 -9.21 -5.93 21.00
C PHE A 190 -8.65 -7.25 21.53
N LEU A 191 -8.66 -8.30 20.72
CA LEU A 191 -7.96 -9.54 21.00
C LEU A 191 -7.03 -9.94 19.85
N HIS A 192 -5.98 -10.68 20.19
CA HIS A 192 -4.96 -11.17 19.25
C HIS A 192 -4.66 -12.65 19.48
N PHE A 193 -4.64 -13.40 18.38
CA PHE A 193 -4.23 -14.80 18.29
C PHE A 193 -2.94 -14.93 17.46
N ASP A 194 -2.01 -15.80 17.90
CA ASP A 194 -0.65 -15.96 17.36
C ASP A 194 -0.40 -17.36 16.75
N ASP A 195 -1.16 -18.39 17.13
CA ASP A 195 -0.80 -19.78 16.82
C ASP A 195 -0.85 -20.08 15.30
N VAL A 196 -1.62 -19.30 14.53
CA VAL A 196 -1.68 -19.40 13.07
C VAL A 196 -0.36 -18.94 12.43
N ASP A 197 0.21 -17.83 12.90
CA ASP A 197 1.50 -17.32 12.45
C ASP A 197 2.63 -18.27 12.83
N HIS A 198 2.62 -18.77 14.07
CA HIS A 198 3.60 -19.76 14.54
C HIS A 198 3.62 -21.02 13.65
N ALA A 199 2.44 -21.52 13.26
CA ALA A 199 2.31 -22.64 12.33
C ALA A 199 2.79 -22.26 10.92
N GLY A 200 2.50 -21.05 10.46
CA GLY A 200 2.93 -20.50 9.18
C GLY A 200 4.46 -20.44 9.08
N HIS A 201 5.13 -19.92 10.11
CA HIS A 201 6.59 -19.94 10.20
C HIS A 201 7.17 -21.35 10.22
N SER A 202 6.61 -22.22 11.07
CA SER A 202 7.17 -23.57 11.29
C SER A 202 7.03 -24.48 10.07
N TYR A 203 5.94 -24.34 9.30
CA TYR A 203 5.57 -25.32 8.28
C TYR A 203 5.22 -24.73 6.90
N GLY A 204 4.94 -23.43 6.82
CA GLY A 204 4.57 -22.72 5.59
C GLY A 204 3.16 -22.13 5.62
N PHE A 205 3.02 -20.90 5.14
CA PHE A 205 1.75 -20.17 5.02
C PHE A 205 0.97 -20.63 3.77
N SER A 206 0.28 -21.77 3.85
CA SER A 206 -0.53 -22.30 2.75
C SER A 206 -1.60 -23.27 3.26
N ILE A 207 -2.78 -23.26 2.64
CA ILE A 207 -3.84 -24.24 2.92
C ILE A 207 -3.40 -25.69 2.71
N ASN A 208 -2.41 -25.91 1.85
CA ASN A 208 -1.88 -27.25 1.56
C ASN A 208 -0.94 -27.77 2.67
N VAL A 209 -0.63 -26.94 3.68
CA VAL A 209 0.15 -27.31 4.86
C VAL A 209 -0.82 -27.71 5.98
N PRO A 210 -0.90 -29.00 6.35
CA PRO A 210 -1.90 -29.50 7.32
C PRO A 210 -1.86 -28.80 8.67
N GLN A 211 -0.68 -28.45 9.17
CA GLN A 211 -0.48 -27.80 10.46
C GLN A 211 -1.02 -26.36 10.45
N TYR A 212 -0.75 -25.61 9.38
CA TYR A 212 -1.28 -24.25 9.20
C TYR A 212 -2.80 -24.27 9.08
N LYS A 213 -3.35 -25.18 8.26
CA LYS A 213 -4.79 -25.41 8.16
C LYS A 213 -5.42 -25.77 9.52
N SER A 214 -4.83 -26.70 10.26
CA SER A 214 -5.34 -27.14 11.57
C SER A 214 -5.31 -26.02 12.60
N SER A 215 -4.30 -25.14 12.56
CA SER A 215 -4.22 -23.97 13.42
C SER A 215 -5.38 -23.01 13.14
N ILE A 216 -5.63 -22.71 11.86
CA ILE A 216 -6.78 -21.88 11.42
C ILE A 216 -8.12 -22.46 11.89
N GLU A 217 -8.34 -23.77 11.74
CA GLU A 217 -9.59 -24.43 12.16
C GLU A 217 -9.76 -24.41 13.69
N THR A 218 -8.65 -24.48 14.43
CA THR A 218 -8.66 -24.36 15.91
C THR A 218 -9.02 -22.95 16.34
N THR A 219 -8.40 -21.93 15.73
CA THR A 219 -8.70 -20.52 15.98
C THR A 219 -10.15 -20.18 15.64
N ASP A 220 -10.72 -20.74 14.57
CA ASP A 220 -12.16 -20.56 14.27
C ASP A 220 -13.06 -21.14 15.37
N GLY A 221 -12.69 -22.29 15.95
CA GLY A 221 -13.38 -22.86 17.12
C GLY A 221 -13.39 -21.90 18.32
N TYR A 222 -12.25 -21.25 18.59
CA TYR A 222 -12.13 -20.22 19.64
C TYR A 222 -13.00 -18.99 19.35
N ILE A 223 -13.05 -18.54 18.10
CA ILE A 223 -13.94 -17.46 17.67
C ILE A 223 -15.41 -17.84 17.92
N GLY A 224 -15.80 -19.09 17.66
CA GLY A 224 -17.16 -19.58 17.95
C GLY A 224 -17.55 -19.47 19.42
N GLU A 225 -16.65 -19.84 20.33
CA GLU A 225 -16.86 -19.71 21.78
C GLU A 225 -16.98 -18.24 22.21
N ILE A 226 -16.14 -17.35 21.66
CA ILE A 226 -16.16 -15.90 21.93
C ILE A 226 -17.47 -15.27 21.44
N LEU A 227 -17.89 -15.57 20.20
CA LEU A 227 -19.15 -15.08 19.66
C LEU A 227 -20.36 -15.59 20.44
N THR A 228 -20.28 -16.81 20.96
CA THR A 228 -21.30 -17.37 21.85
C THR A 228 -21.36 -16.60 23.18
N ALA A 229 -20.22 -16.34 23.81
CA ALA A 229 -20.15 -15.54 25.03
C ALA A 229 -20.69 -14.12 24.82
N LEU A 230 -20.33 -13.47 23.70
CA LEU A 230 -20.84 -12.15 23.31
C LEU A 230 -22.36 -12.14 23.19
N LYS A 231 -22.97 -13.12 22.50
CA LYS A 231 -24.43 -13.21 22.32
C LYS A 231 -25.17 -13.55 23.61
N ASN A 232 -24.51 -14.24 24.54
CA ASN A 232 -25.07 -14.63 25.84
C ASN A 232 -25.00 -13.51 26.90
N ARG A 233 -24.41 -12.35 26.57
CA ARG A 233 -24.35 -11.21 27.48
C ARG A 233 -25.76 -10.77 27.91
N PRO A 234 -25.99 -10.48 29.21
CA PRO A 234 -27.32 -10.13 29.71
C PRO A 234 -27.99 -8.95 29.00
N ASN A 235 -27.21 -7.97 28.53
CA ASN A 235 -27.70 -6.77 27.87
C ASN A 235 -27.55 -6.80 26.33
N TYR A 236 -27.20 -7.95 25.73
CA TYR A 236 -26.91 -8.05 24.29
C TYR A 236 -28.02 -7.48 23.38
N ALA A 237 -29.29 -7.63 23.78
CA ALA A 237 -30.44 -7.13 23.03
C ALA A 237 -30.41 -5.59 22.84
N ASN A 238 -29.85 -4.85 23.80
CA ASN A 238 -29.72 -3.39 23.78
C ASN A 238 -28.33 -2.93 23.32
N GLU A 239 -27.45 -3.87 22.94
CA GLU A 239 -26.11 -3.59 22.45
C GLU A 239 -26.08 -3.65 20.92
N ASP A 240 -25.27 -2.77 20.34
CA ASP A 240 -25.00 -2.71 18.91
C ASP A 240 -23.51 -2.99 18.69
N TRP A 241 -23.19 -4.25 18.42
CA TRP A 241 -21.82 -4.74 18.29
C TRP A 241 -21.33 -4.61 16.85
N LEU A 242 -20.17 -3.97 16.67
CA LEU A 242 -19.32 -4.15 15.50
C LEU A 242 -18.28 -5.21 15.83
N VAL A 243 -18.27 -6.31 15.08
CA VAL A 243 -17.25 -7.35 15.17
C VAL A 243 -16.34 -7.23 13.94
N ILE A 244 -15.05 -6.98 14.16
CA ILE A 244 -14.05 -6.88 13.09
C ILE A 244 -13.13 -8.10 13.16
N VAL A 245 -12.89 -8.78 12.03
CA VAL A 245 -11.90 -9.86 11.94
C VAL A 245 -10.89 -9.51 10.85
N ALA A 246 -9.61 -9.51 11.18
CA ALA A 246 -8.54 -9.22 10.24
C ALA A 246 -7.20 -9.83 10.72
N PRO A 247 -6.31 -10.23 9.79
CA PRO A 247 -4.92 -10.49 10.06
C PRO A 247 -4.10 -9.21 9.85
N ASP A 248 -2.85 -9.23 10.27
CA ASP A 248 -1.90 -8.16 10.06
C ASP A 248 -1.03 -8.38 8.79
N HIS A 249 -0.76 -9.64 8.45
CA HIS A 249 -0.12 -10.01 7.19
C HIS A 249 -0.57 -11.39 6.69
N GLY A 250 -0.20 -11.69 5.45
CA GLY A 250 -0.16 -13.06 4.94
C GLY A 250 1.26 -13.60 4.97
N GLY A 251 1.56 -14.61 4.15
CA GLY A 251 2.91 -15.17 4.11
C GLY A 251 3.11 -16.16 2.97
N ILE A 252 4.35 -16.61 2.82
CA ILE A 252 4.78 -17.54 1.77
C ILE A 252 5.38 -18.82 2.33
N VAL A 253 5.45 -19.84 1.48
CA VAL A 253 6.19 -21.08 1.76
C VAL A 253 7.63 -20.93 1.26
N THR A 254 8.59 -21.27 2.11
CA THR A 254 10.03 -21.25 1.80
C THR A 254 10.65 -22.61 2.13
N GLY A 255 10.74 -23.50 1.14
CA GLY A 255 11.18 -24.87 1.39
C GLY A 255 10.17 -25.63 2.24
N SER A 256 10.58 -26.07 3.44
CA SER A 256 9.71 -26.77 4.40
C SER A 256 9.19 -25.87 5.54
N THR A 257 9.39 -24.56 5.45
CA THR A 257 8.97 -23.56 6.43
C THR A 257 8.19 -22.43 5.74
N GLY A 258 7.83 -21.39 6.49
CA GLY A 258 7.27 -20.16 5.93
C GLY A 258 8.05 -18.90 6.28
N SER A 259 7.75 -17.83 5.56
CA SER A 259 8.35 -16.50 5.76
C SER A 259 7.36 -15.40 5.36
N HIS A 260 7.58 -14.21 5.91
CA HIS A 260 6.94 -12.95 5.54
C HIS A 260 7.92 -11.79 5.82
N GLY A 261 7.51 -10.57 5.51
CA GLY A 261 8.31 -9.32 5.66
C GLY A 261 8.59 -8.64 4.32
N GLY A 262 8.32 -9.32 3.21
CA GLY A 262 8.51 -8.87 1.85
C GLY A 262 7.34 -8.09 1.26
N THR A 263 7.26 -8.08 -0.07
CA THR A 263 6.38 -7.22 -0.86
C THR A 263 5.45 -8.01 -1.78
N SER A 264 5.46 -9.35 -1.68
CA SER A 264 4.59 -10.20 -2.51
C SER A 264 3.12 -9.94 -2.21
N TYR A 265 2.24 -10.31 -3.13
CA TYR A 265 0.80 -10.20 -2.89
C TYR A 265 0.39 -11.12 -1.75
N GLU A 266 0.94 -12.33 -1.69
CA GLU A 266 0.65 -13.33 -0.66
C GLU A 266 1.03 -12.85 0.75
N GLU A 267 2.11 -12.09 0.89
CA GLU A 267 2.52 -11.47 2.16
C GLU A 267 1.64 -10.26 2.52
N ARG A 268 1.20 -9.48 1.53
CA ARG A 268 0.45 -8.23 1.73
C ARG A 268 -1.07 -8.40 1.75
N ASN A 269 -1.58 -9.49 1.19
CA ASN A 269 -3.00 -9.77 1.12
C ASN A 269 -3.49 -10.20 2.50
N ILE A 270 -4.37 -9.38 3.03
CA ILE A 270 -5.12 -9.64 4.25
C ILE A 270 -6.60 -9.75 3.88
N PHE A 271 -7.42 -10.13 4.85
CA PHE A 271 -8.87 -9.98 4.75
C PHE A 271 -9.36 -8.98 5.80
N THR A 272 -10.54 -8.42 5.61
CA THR A 272 -11.19 -7.61 6.63
C THR A 272 -12.68 -7.88 6.59
N ILE A 273 -13.25 -8.26 7.73
CA ILE A 273 -14.69 -8.51 7.88
C ILE A 273 -15.22 -7.52 8.92
N PHE A 274 -16.06 -6.58 8.51
CA PHE A 274 -16.83 -5.71 9.41
C PHE A 274 -18.24 -6.27 9.55
N ASN A 275 -18.52 -7.00 10.64
CA ASN A 275 -19.81 -7.62 10.91
C ASN A 275 -20.64 -6.80 11.90
N ASN A 276 -21.92 -6.61 11.58
CA ASN A 276 -22.92 -6.08 12.50
C ASN A 276 -24.29 -6.64 12.11
N LYS A 277 -25.14 -6.94 13.09
CA LYS A 277 -26.47 -7.56 12.87
C LYS A 277 -27.36 -6.80 11.87
N ASN A 278 -27.15 -5.49 11.69
CA ASN A 278 -27.93 -4.63 10.81
C ASN A 278 -27.29 -4.45 9.42
N PHE A 279 -26.10 -5.00 9.18
CA PHE A 279 -25.43 -4.87 7.89
C PHE A 279 -26.01 -5.84 6.86
N THR A 280 -26.09 -5.36 5.63
CA THR A 280 -26.31 -6.19 4.45
C THR A 280 -24.98 -6.74 3.97
N SER A 281 -24.90 -8.04 3.72
CA SER A 281 -23.69 -8.68 3.19
C SER A 281 -23.22 -7.97 1.91
N THR A 282 -22.03 -7.39 1.98
CA THR A 282 -21.41 -6.64 0.89
C THR A 282 -19.95 -7.07 0.79
N LYS A 283 -19.64 -7.88 -0.22
CA LYS A 283 -18.26 -8.25 -0.56
C LYS A 283 -17.63 -7.15 -1.41
N ILE A 284 -16.53 -6.59 -0.92
CA ILE A 284 -15.64 -5.69 -1.66
C ILE A 284 -14.55 -6.58 -2.28
N GLU A 285 -14.67 -6.84 -3.57
CA GLU A 285 -13.67 -7.58 -4.32
C GLU A 285 -12.66 -6.62 -4.92
N LYS A 286 -11.40 -7.06 -5.01
CA LYS A 286 -10.46 -6.39 -5.91
C LYS A 286 -11.02 -6.50 -7.34
N PRO A 287 -11.11 -5.39 -8.09
CA PRO A 287 -11.57 -5.48 -9.47
C PRO A 287 -10.64 -6.37 -10.32
N VAL A 288 -11.23 -7.21 -11.16
CA VAL A 288 -10.49 -8.13 -12.03
C VAL A 288 -9.55 -7.34 -12.93
N ASP A 289 -8.24 -7.45 -12.66
CA ASP A 289 -7.18 -6.78 -13.42
C ASP A 289 -7.37 -7.08 -14.92
N PRO A 290 -7.58 -6.07 -15.80
CA PRO A 290 -7.71 -6.31 -17.22
C PRO A 290 -6.37 -6.81 -17.75
N ALA A 291 -6.39 -7.61 -18.80
CA ALA A 291 -5.18 -7.95 -19.53
C ALA A 291 -5.26 -7.36 -20.94
N THR A 292 -4.18 -6.75 -21.40
CA THR A 292 -4.02 -6.34 -22.80
C THR A 292 -2.90 -7.14 -23.42
N SER A 293 -3.10 -7.64 -24.63
CA SER A 293 -2.02 -8.28 -25.38
C SER A 293 -1.03 -7.23 -25.88
N VAL A 294 0.24 -7.39 -25.50
CA VAL A 294 1.33 -6.58 -26.06
C VAL A 294 1.93 -7.35 -27.22
N THR A 295 1.52 -6.94 -28.43
CA THR A 295 1.91 -7.56 -29.70
C THR A 295 2.86 -6.65 -30.46
N GLY A 296 4.02 -7.18 -30.84
CA GLY A 296 5.02 -6.42 -31.59
C GLY A 296 6.32 -7.21 -31.79
N LYS A 297 7.30 -6.56 -32.41
CA LYS A 297 8.67 -7.06 -32.50
C LYS A 297 9.56 -6.23 -31.59
N PHE A 298 10.12 -6.86 -30.57
CA PHE A 298 10.87 -6.19 -29.51
C PHE A 298 12.34 -6.61 -29.55
N ALA A 299 13.24 -5.72 -29.13
CA ALA A 299 14.65 -6.08 -28.99
C ALA A 299 14.80 -7.22 -27.96
N ASN A 300 15.64 -8.20 -28.28
CA ASN A 300 15.92 -9.35 -27.44
C ASN A 300 17.15 -9.09 -26.56
N PHE A 301 16.92 -8.66 -25.32
CA PHE A 301 17.94 -8.54 -24.30
C PHE A 301 18.35 -9.95 -23.85
N ASN A 302 19.65 -10.21 -23.76
CA ASN A 302 20.17 -11.55 -23.47
C ASN A 302 21.58 -11.51 -22.85
N THR A 303 22.15 -12.69 -22.61
CA THR A 303 23.47 -12.90 -21.99
C THR A 303 24.65 -12.26 -22.73
N ASN A 304 24.47 -11.79 -23.97
CA ASN A 304 25.49 -11.06 -24.73
C ASN A 304 25.54 -9.56 -24.39
N SER A 305 24.95 -9.14 -23.26
CA SER A 305 24.96 -7.74 -22.78
C SER A 305 24.39 -6.76 -23.81
N ILE A 306 23.22 -7.08 -24.36
CA ILE A 306 22.51 -6.17 -25.27
C ILE A 306 21.95 -5.00 -24.45
N TYR A 307 22.26 -3.76 -24.84
CA TYR A 307 21.75 -2.56 -24.19
C TYR A 307 21.56 -1.42 -25.17
N VAL A 308 20.82 -0.41 -24.73
CA VAL A 308 20.62 0.84 -25.45
C VAL A 308 20.77 2.02 -24.49
N SER A 309 21.43 3.09 -24.90
CA SER A 309 21.79 4.18 -23.98
C SER A 309 21.85 5.57 -24.62
N THR A 310 21.95 6.59 -23.77
CA THR A 310 22.22 7.99 -24.14
C THR A 310 23.02 8.70 -23.04
N ASN A 311 23.87 9.64 -23.44
CA ASN A 311 24.63 10.52 -22.53
C ASN A 311 23.91 11.85 -22.24
N ASN A 312 22.65 11.97 -22.61
CA ASN A 312 21.91 13.22 -22.45
C ASN A 312 21.70 13.57 -20.97
N ALA A 313 22.08 14.78 -20.58
CA ALA A 313 22.00 15.25 -19.20
C ALA A 313 20.57 15.40 -18.66
N LEU A 314 19.53 15.37 -19.51
CA LEU A 314 18.12 15.39 -19.09
C LEU A 314 17.76 14.28 -18.10
N TYR A 315 18.49 13.16 -18.13
CA TYR A 315 18.26 12.01 -17.26
C TYR A 315 19.16 11.99 -16.02
N ASN A 316 19.80 13.12 -15.71
CA ASN A 316 20.47 13.38 -14.43
C ASN A 316 19.56 14.22 -13.53
N PHE A 317 18.81 13.56 -12.65
CA PHE A 317 17.75 14.21 -11.87
C PHE A 317 18.21 15.07 -10.71
N GLY A 318 19.46 14.90 -10.24
CA GLY A 318 20.00 15.62 -9.10
C GLY A 318 19.12 15.49 -7.85
N THR A 319 18.57 16.61 -7.39
CA THR A 319 17.64 16.70 -6.25
C THR A 319 16.19 16.96 -6.67
N SER A 320 15.86 16.72 -7.95
CA SER A 320 14.50 16.90 -8.47
C SER A 320 13.64 15.65 -8.24
N SER A 321 12.33 15.84 -8.20
CA SER A 321 11.37 14.73 -8.29
C SER A 321 11.30 14.19 -9.73
N PHE A 322 11.08 12.88 -9.88
CA PHE A 322 10.94 12.24 -11.19
C PHE A 322 10.22 10.90 -11.09
N THR A 323 9.80 10.38 -12.24
CA THR A 323 9.25 9.04 -12.39
C THR A 323 9.89 8.32 -13.57
N VAL A 324 10.24 7.06 -13.39
CA VAL A 324 10.71 6.16 -14.45
C VAL A 324 9.80 4.95 -14.51
N GLU A 325 9.29 4.64 -15.69
CA GLU A 325 8.43 3.49 -15.95
C GLU A 325 9.05 2.61 -17.03
N CYS A 326 8.87 1.30 -16.92
CA CYS A 326 9.18 0.39 -18.02
C CYS A 326 8.18 -0.75 -18.14
N ARG A 327 7.97 -1.24 -19.37
CA ARG A 327 7.28 -2.50 -19.65
C ARG A 327 8.30 -3.57 -19.99
N ILE A 328 8.40 -4.60 -19.15
CA ILE A 328 9.37 -5.67 -19.30
C ILE A 328 8.70 -7.04 -19.27
N LYS A 329 9.20 -7.96 -20.10
CA LYS A 329 8.91 -9.39 -20.03
C LYS A 329 10.23 -10.10 -19.89
N THR A 330 10.39 -10.87 -18.83
CA THR A 330 11.64 -11.62 -18.59
C THR A 330 11.47 -13.10 -18.89
N SER A 331 12.56 -13.74 -19.29
CA SER A 331 12.65 -15.18 -19.57
C SER A 331 13.72 -15.88 -18.74
N GLY A 332 14.23 -15.21 -17.71
CA GLY A 332 15.28 -15.68 -16.82
C GLY A 332 16.41 -14.67 -16.66
N TYR A 333 17.06 -14.71 -15.50
CA TYR A 333 18.25 -13.93 -15.17
C TYR A 333 18.88 -14.52 -13.89
N SER A 334 20.13 -14.14 -13.62
CA SER A 334 20.82 -14.45 -12.37
C SER A 334 21.16 -13.14 -11.64
N SER A 335 21.22 -13.19 -10.31
CA SER A 335 21.53 -12.03 -9.46
C SER A 335 20.55 -10.87 -9.69
N ASP A 336 21.04 -9.66 -10.01
CA ASP A 336 20.23 -8.44 -10.07
C ASP A 336 20.52 -7.52 -11.27
N PRO A 337 20.34 -8.00 -12.50
CA PRO A 337 20.65 -7.21 -13.69
C PRO A 337 19.81 -5.93 -13.78
N SER A 338 20.47 -4.86 -14.21
CA SER A 338 19.82 -3.57 -14.48
C SER A 338 18.82 -3.68 -15.63
N ILE A 339 17.62 -3.16 -15.42
CA ILE A 339 16.56 -3.04 -16.44
C ILE A 339 16.59 -1.63 -17.02
N VAL A 340 16.49 -0.60 -16.17
CA VAL A 340 16.65 0.82 -16.52
C VAL A 340 17.46 1.50 -15.42
N SER A 341 18.52 2.23 -15.77
CA SER A 341 19.44 2.82 -14.80
C SER A 341 20.19 4.02 -15.33
N ASN A 342 20.68 4.86 -14.42
CA ASN A 342 21.74 5.82 -14.70
C ASN A 342 22.89 5.73 -13.69
N LYS A 343 23.01 4.65 -12.92
CA LYS A 343 23.98 4.53 -11.83
C LYS A 343 25.02 3.44 -12.06
N ASN A 344 26.15 3.52 -11.37
CA ASN A 344 27.05 2.38 -11.19
C ASN A 344 26.46 1.46 -10.12
N TRP A 345 25.93 0.32 -10.54
CA TRP A 345 25.13 -0.57 -9.69
C TRP A 345 25.95 -1.45 -8.74
N VAL A 346 27.29 -1.45 -8.84
CA VAL A 346 28.17 -2.21 -7.93
C VAL A 346 27.94 -1.89 -6.44
N SER A 347 27.34 -0.75 -6.13
CA SER A 347 26.86 -0.41 -4.79
C SER A 347 25.54 0.36 -4.84
N GLY A 348 24.59 -0.05 -4.00
CA GLY A 348 23.32 0.65 -3.83
C GLY A 348 23.47 2.10 -3.33
N LYS A 349 24.58 2.43 -2.65
CA LYS A 349 24.86 3.80 -2.22
C LYS A 349 25.34 4.72 -3.35
N ASN A 350 25.83 4.19 -4.47
CA ASN A 350 26.32 5.02 -5.57
C ASN A 350 25.22 5.94 -6.10
N ARG A 351 25.63 7.12 -6.61
CA ARG A 351 24.69 8.12 -7.13
C ARG A 351 23.86 7.58 -8.28
N GLY A 352 22.58 7.92 -8.28
CA GLY A 352 21.63 7.63 -9.35
C GLY A 352 20.58 6.63 -8.92
N PHE A 353 19.80 6.17 -9.89
CA PHE A 353 18.72 5.22 -9.69
C PHE A 353 18.92 3.95 -10.52
N VAL A 354 18.26 2.88 -10.11
CA VAL A 354 18.09 1.66 -10.90
C VAL A 354 16.71 1.07 -10.67
N ILE A 355 16.12 0.56 -11.74
CA ILE A 355 15.11 -0.50 -11.72
C ILE A 355 15.86 -1.76 -12.16
N CYS A 356 15.94 -2.78 -11.32
CA CYS A 356 16.67 -4.02 -11.63
C CYS A 356 15.83 -5.24 -11.27
N ALA A 357 16.12 -6.34 -11.95
CA ALA A 357 15.61 -7.64 -11.53
C ALA A 357 16.32 -8.06 -10.22
N ASN A 358 15.82 -9.10 -9.57
CA ASN A 358 16.34 -9.55 -8.29
C ASN A 358 16.17 -11.07 -8.13
N THR A 359 17.00 -11.68 -7.27
CA THR A 359 16.94 -13.11 -6.97
C THR A 359 15.52 -13.56 -6.62
N GLY A 360 15.18 -14.80 -7.01
CA GLY A 360 13.83 -15.35 -6.79
C GLY A 360 12.82 -14.97 -7.86
N GLY A 361 13.25 -14.35 -8.96
CA GLY A 361 12.35 -13.96 -10.06
C GLY A 361 11.59 -12.66 -9.79
N THR A 362 12.07 -11.86 -8.84
CA THR A 362 11.47 -10.59 -8.41
C THR A 362 12.22 -9.38 -8.98
N TRP A 363 11.91 -8.18 -8.53
CA TRP A 363 12.61 -6.95 -8.92
C TRP A 363 12.75 -5.99 -7.74
N LYS A 364 13.53 -4.93 -7.93
CA LYS A 364 13.69 -3.86 -6.94
C LYS A 364 13.97 -2.53 -7.63
N VAL A 365 13.65 -1.46 -6.92
CA VAL A 365 14.14 -0.12 -7.21
C VAL A 365 15.19 0.26 -6.18
N ASN A 366 16.18 1.03 -6.61
CA ASN A 366 17.12 1.65 -5.69
C ASN A 366 17.47 3.08 -6.13
N ILE A 367 17.61 3.97 -5.16
CA ILE A 367 18.29 5.27 -5.30
C ILE A 367 19.42 5.39 -4.29
N GLY A 368 20.49 6.12 -4.65
CA GLY A 368 21.62 6.40 -3.75
C GLY A 368 22.27 7.76 -4.02
N ASP A 369 22.94 8.33 -3.01
CA ASP A 369 23.56 9.66 -3.07
C ASP A 369 25.05 9.71 -2.64
N THR A 370 25.68 8.53 -2.45
CA THR A 370 26.97 8.18 -1.80
C THR A 370 26.95 7.89 -0.31
N GLN A 371 25.99 8.41 0.45
CA GLN A 371 25.89 8.25 1.91
C GLN A 371 24.68 7.39 2.29
N ASN A 372 23.54 7.76 1.74
CA ASN A 372 22.22 7.21 1.93
C ASN A 372 21.82 6.35 0.72
N ARG A 373 20.88 5.43 0.95
CA ARG A 373 20.21 4.67 -0.09
C ARG A 373 18.77 4.40 0.31
N VAL A 374 17.91 4.20 -0.68
CA VAL A 374 16.57 3.65 -0.51
C VAL A 374 16.42 2.48 -1.46
N ASP A 375 15.90 1.38 -0.95
CA ASP A 375 15.62 0.15 -1.68
C ASP A 375 14.15 -0.22 -1.44
N ILE A 376 13.42 -0.54 -2.50
CA ILE A 376 12.07 -1.10 -2.37
C ILE A 376 11.97 -2.29 -3.33
N SER A 377 11.68 -3.46 -2.77
CA SER A 377 11.44 -4.67 -3.57
C SER A 377 10.05 -4.65 -4.18
N GLY A 378 9.91 -5.29 -5.33
CA GLY A 378 8.62 -5.61 -5.94
C GLY A 378 8.39 -7.10 -6.02
N GLY A 379 7.25 -7.48 -6.61
CA GLY A 379 6.83 -8.87 -6.72
C GLY A 379 7.53 -9.63 -7.85
N THR A 380 6.94 -10.76 -8.24
CA THR A 380 7.45 -11.61 -9.33
C THR A 380 7.32 -10.92 -10.69
N ILE A 381 8.37 -10.99 -11.51
CA ILE A 381 8.39 -10.56 -12.92
C ILE A 381 8.94 -11.62 -13.88
N ASN A 382 9.43 -12.75 -13.35
CA ASN A 382 9.96 -13.88 -14.12
C ASN A 382 8.92 -15.00 -14.25
N ASP A 383 7.74 -14.65 -14.77
CA ASP A 383 6.63 -15.58 -15.01
C ASP A 383 6.26 -15.70 -16.51
N GLY A 384 7.06 -15.09 -17.39
CA GLY A 384 6.86 -15.07 -18.84
C GLY A 384 5.82 -14.05 -19.34
N LYS A 385 5.25 -13.21 -18.47
CA LYS A 385 4.30 -12.15 -18.84
C LYS A 385 4.98 -10.78 -18.92
N TRP A 386 4.28 -9.83 -19.54
CA TRP A 386 4.67 -8.43 -19.47
C TRP A 386 4.24 -7.83 -18.13
N HIS A 387 5.15 -7.06 -17.54
CA HIS A 387 4.90 -6.27 -16.34
C HIS A 387 5.20 -4.79 -16.58
N HIS A 388 4.43 -3.93 -15.93
CA HIS A 388 4.69 -2.50 -15.85
C HIS A 388 5.35 -2.17 -14.50
N LEU A 389 6.58 -1.67 -14.52
CA LEU A 389 7.34 -1.36 -13.31
C LEU A 389 7.55 0.15 -13.23
N THR A 390 7.25 0.75 -12.07
CA THR A 390 7.35 2.20 -11.88
C THR A 390 8.17 2.55 -10.65
N LEU A 391 9.18 3.40 -10.82
CA LEU A 391 9.88 4.12 -9.75
C LEU A 391 9.37 5.56 -9.70
N VAL A 392 8.88 6.01 -8.54
CA VAL A 392 8.59 7.42 -8.25
C VAL A 392 9.55 7.91 -7.18
N VAL A 393 10.25 9.01 -7.46
CA VAL A 393 11.04 9.75 -6.47
C VAL A 393 10.38 11.10 -6.27
N ASP A 394 9.75 11.30 -5.12
CA ASP A 394 9.11 12.54 -4.72
C ASP A 394 9.94 13.23 -3.63
N ARG A 395 10.76 14.20 -4.07
CA ARG A 395 11.61 15.00 -3.18
C ARG A 395 10.81 15.97 -2.31
N SER A 396 9.63 16.38 -2.76
CA SER A 396 8.76 17.30 -2.00
C SER A 396 8.07 16.56 -0.86
N ALA A 397 7.50 15.38 -1.16
CA ALA A 397 6.91 14.52 -0.14
C ALA A 397 7.95 13.75 0.69
N LYS A 398 9.22 13.76 0.27
CA LYS A 398 10.32 12.97 0.84
C LYS A 398 10.03 11.47 0.80
N LEU A 399 9.55 10.98 -0.35
CA LEU A 399 9.17 9.59 -0.55
C LEU A 399 9.78 9.01 -1.82
N VAL A 400 10.17 7.74 -1.74
CA VAL A 400 10.29 6.85 -2.90
C VAL A 400 9.08 5.93 -2.88
N LYS A 401 8.42 5.74 -4.03
CA LYS A 401 7.31 4.81 -4.19
C LYS A 401 7.57 3.90 -5.36
N THR A 402 7.05 2.69 -5.29
CA THR A 402 7.11 1.75 -6.41
C THR A 402 5.76 1.12 -6.68
N TYR A 403 5.50 0.85 -7.95
CA TYR A 403 4.26 0.25 -8.44
C TYR A 403 4.59 -0.88 -9.41
N GLN A 404 3.78 -1.94 -9.36
CA GLN A 404 3.84 -3.06 -10.28
C GLN A 404 2.47 -3.26 -10.89
N ASP A 405 2.42 -3.31 -12.22
CA ASP A 405 1.19 -3.50 -12.99
C ASP A 405 0.10 -2.50 -12.57
N GLY A 406 0.52 -1.26 -12.27
CA GLY A 406 -0.34 -0.17 -11.83
C GLY A 406 -0.73 -0.19 -10.35
N ALA A 407 -0.49 -1.29 -9.64
CA ALA A 407 -0.80 -1.43 -8.23
C ALA A 407 0.34 -0.91 -7.34
N PHE A 408 -0.01 -0.23 -6.25
CA PHE A 408 0.95 0.22 -5.25
C PHE A 408 1.65 -0.97 -4.58
N VAL A 409 2.98 -0.96 -4.59
CA VAL A 409 3.81 -2.02 -4.01
C VAL A 409 4.31 -1.63 -2.63
N GLY A 410 4.90 -0.44 -2.52
CA GLY A 410 5.50 0.03 -1.29
C GLY A 410 6.13 1.40 -1.43
N GLN A 411 6.51 1.96 -0.30
CA GLN A 411 7.13 3.27 -0.19
C GLN A 411 8.20 3.29 0.90
N ALA A 412 9.11 4.25 0.82
CA ALA A 412 10.13 4.49 1.82
C ALA A 412 10.46 5.99 1.90
N THR A 413 10.92 6.44 3.05
CA THR A 413 11.29 7.83 3.28
C THR A 413 12.63 8.21 2.66
N ILE A 414 12.69 9.43 2.16
CA ILE A 414 13.91 10.14 1.80
C ILE A 414 14.29 10.99 3.01
N VAL A 415 15.39 10.64 3.68
CA VAL A 415 15.88 11.41 4.82
C VAL A 415 16.31 12.83 4.42
N ASP A 416 16.31 13.76 5.37
CA ASP A 416 16.66 15.17 5.09
C ASP A 416 18.07 15.36 4.54
N SER A 417 19.00 14.46 4.92
CA SER A 417 20.38 14.45 4.43
C SER A 417 20.54 13.82 3.05
N PHE A 418 19.46 13.36 2.40
CA PHE A 418 19.56 12.64 1.12
C PHE A 418 19.91 13.60 -0.03
N GLY A 419 21.16 13.56 -0.46
CA GLY A 419 21.77 14.45 -1.45
C GLY A 419 21.41 14.13 -2.91
N SER A 420 22.24 14.67 -3.81
CA SER A 420 22.05 14.58 -5.26
C SER A 420 22.21 13.16 -5.82
N LEU A 421 21.31 12.79 -6.74
CA LEU A 421 21.35 11.55 -7.53
C LEU A 421 22.17 11.67 -8.82
N THR A 422 22.80 12.81 -9.10
CA THR A 422 23.59 12.98 -10.33
C THR A 422 24.80 12.04 -10.33
N SER A 423 24.76 11.01 -11.16
CA SER A 423 25.86 10.03 -11.30
C SER A 423 26.95 10.49 -12.26
N GLY A 424 26.58 11.29 -13.26
CA GLY A 424 27.46 11.63 -14.40
C GLY A 424 27.61 10.47 -15.39
N LEU A 425 26.81 9.42 -15.27
CA LEU A 425 26.83 8.24 -16.13
C LEU A 425 25.67 8.27 -17.15
N PRO A 426 25.80 7.55 -18.29
CA PRO A 426 24.71 7.38 -19.25
C PRO A 426 23.40 6.87 -18.62
N PHE A 427 22.28 7.29 -19.19
CA PHE A 427 21.00 6.60 -19.01
C PHE A 427 20.98 5.37 -19.91
N ALA A 428 20.72 4.20 -19.34
CA ALA A 428 20.83 2.92 -20.01
C ALA A 428 19.59 2.05 -19.74
N VAL A 429 19.25 1.25 -20.75
CA VAL A 429 18.23 0.20 -20.70
C VAL A 429 18.90 -1.12 -21.04
N GLY A 430 18.75 -2.13 -20.19
CA GLY A 430 19.44 -3.43 -20.27
C GLY A 430 20.85 -3.46 -19.67
N GLN A 431 21.37 -2.32 -19.20
CA GLN A 431 22.63 -2.20 -18.48
C GLN A 431 22.54 -1.13 -17.39
N ASP A 432 23.54 -1.10 -16.49
CA ASP A 432 23.72 0.01 -15.57
C ASP A 432 24.41 1.19 -16.28
N GLY A 433 24.60 2.32 -15.59
CA GLY A 433 25.24 3.51 -16.16
C GLY A 433 26.70 3.31 -16.56
N THR A 434 27.39 2.25 -16.11
CA THR A 434 28.76 1.94 -16.56
C THR A 434 28.78 1.26 -17.92
N LEU A 435 27.64 0.69 -18.35
CA LEU A 435 27.52 -0.13 -19.56
C LEU A 435 28.39 -1.40 -19.55
N THR A 436 28.85 -1.82 -18.37
CA THR A 436 29.75 -2.98 -18.18
C THR A 436 29.37 -3.86 -16.98
N TYR A 437 28.13 -3.75 -16.49
CA TYR A 437 27.69 -4.53 -15.33
C TYR A 437 27.62 -6.03 -15.67
N GLY A 438 28.12 -6.87 -14.76
CA GLY A 438 28.35 -8.29 -15.04
C GLY A 438 27.09 -9.16 -15.16
N ALA A 439 25.93 -8.68 -14.69
CA ALA A 439 24.66 -9.39 -14.81
C ALA A 439 23.79 -8.84 -15.93
N ASN A 440 23.15 -9.74 -16.69
CA ASN A 440 22.30 -9.40 -17.83
C ASN A 440 20.87 -9.88 -17.62
N VAL A 441 19.90 -9.05 -18.03
CA VAL A 441 18.49 -9.43 -18.08
C VAL A 441 18.23 -10.16 -19.40
N ASN A 442 17.51 -11.29 -19.34
CA ASN A 442 17.03 -11.96 -20.55
C ASN A 442 15.54 -11.70 -20.74
N GLY A 443 15.17 -11.25 -21.94
CA GLY A 443 13.79 -10.98 -22.30
C GLY A 443 13.63 -9.77 -23.22
N ASN A 444 12.55 -9.04 -23.04
CA ASN A 444 12.17 -7.93 -23.91
C ASN A 444 11.75 -6.71 -23.08
N ILE A 445 12.02 -5.52 -23.61
CA ILE A 445 11.53 -4.26 -23.07
C ILE A 445 10.69 -3.60 -24.15
N ALA A 446 9.39 -3.43 -23.89
CA ALA A 446 8.42 -2.89 -24.82
C ALA A 446 8.18 -1.40 -24.60
N GLU A 447 8.62 -0.82 -23.50
CA GLU A 447 8.40 0.59 -23.28
C GLU A 447 9.29 1.11 -22.16
N VAL A 448 9.78 2.34 -22.30
CA VAL A 448 10.39 3.10 -21.22
C VAL A 448 9.85 4.53 -21.28
N ARG A 449 9.38 5.03 -20.13
CA ARG A 449 8.87 6.39 -19.97
C ARG A 449 9.63 7.08 -18.86
N VAL A 450 9.96 8.34 -19.07
CA VAL A 450 10.67 9.15 -18.07
C VAL A 450 9.97 10.49 -17.94
N TRP A 451 9.66 10.85 -16.70
CA TRP A 451 8.93 12.05 -16.34
C TRP A 451 9.79 12.91 -15.40
N ASN A 452 9.87 14.21 -15.63
CA ASN A 452 10.51 15.16 -14.71
C ASN A 452 9.57 15.62 -13.58
N LYS A 453 8.67 14.72 -13.17
CA LYS A 453 7.66 14.92 -12.12
C LYS A 453 7.48 13.60 -11.37
N ALA A 454 7.24 13.66 -10.06
CA ALA A 454 6.69 12.53 -9.32
C ALA A 454 5.22 12.36 -9.71
N LEU A 455 4.90 11.33 -10.48
CA LEU A 455 3.52 11.04 -10.87
C LEU A 455 2.67 10.62 -9.67
N TYR A 456 1.40 11.01 -9.70
CA TYR A 456 0.40 10.51 -8.75
C TYR A 456 0.02 9.06 -9.09
N GLU A 457 -0.37 8.31 -8.06
CA GLU A 457 -0.83 6.92 -8.18
C GLU A 457 -1.93 6.77 -9.25
N ALA A 458 -2.91 7.68 -9.26
CA ALA A 458 -3.98 7.66 -10.26
C ALA A 458 -3.46 7.79 -11.70
N SER A 459 -2.42 8.57 -11.96
CA SER A 459 -1.81 8.68 -13.30
C SER A 459 -1.13 7.37 -13.69
N ILE A 460 -0.31 6.79 -12.80
CA ILE A 460 0.41 5.52 -13.04
C ILE A 460 -0.59 4.40 -13.32
N PHE A 461 -1.62 4.31 -12.49
CA PHE A 461 -2.75 3.40 -12.64
C PHE A 461 -3.41 3.53 -14.03
N ASN A 462 -3.94 4.71 -14.35
CA ASN A 462 -4.74 4.93 -15.57
C ASN A 462 -3.95 4.67 -16.87
N TYR A 463 -2.62 4.76 -16.83
CA TYR A 463 -1.76 4.64 -18.01
C TYR A 463 -0.86 3.39 -18.00
N THR A 464 -1.11 2.43 -17.10
CA THR A 464 -0.35 1.17 -17.01
C THR A 464 -0.35 0.40 -18.33
N CYS A 465 -1.52 0.25 -18.98
CA CYS A 465 -1.67 -0.46 -20.27
C CYS A 465 -1.89 0.44 -21.48
N SER A 466 -2.13 1.74 -21.29
CA SER A 466 -2.35 2.67 -22.40
C SER A 466 -1.03 3.20 -22.93
N SER A 467 -0.96 3.52 -24.22
CA SER A 467 0.13 4.34 -24.76
C SER A 467 0.00 5.78 -24.26
N VAL A 468 1.12 6.47 -24.08
CA VAL A 468 1.10 7.88 -23.67
C VAL A 468 0.81 8.75 -24.90
N THR A 469 -0.18 9.62 -24.79
CA THR A 469 -0.52 10.62 -25.82
C THR A 469 -0.65 12.00 -25.18
N SER A 470 -0.85 13.04 -25.99
CA SER A 470 -1.04 14.42 -25.50
C SER A 470 -2.25 14.60 -24.58
N SER A 471 -3.15 13.61 -24.46
CA SER A 471 -4.25 13.63 -23.49
C SER A 471 -3.83 13.25 -22.07
N HIS A 472 -2.60 12.74 -21.88
CA HIS A 472 -2.10 12.40 -20.55
C HIS A 472 -2.05 13.67 -19.67
N PRO A 473 -2.60 13.66 -18.44
CA PRO A 473 -2.66 14.86 -17.60
C PRO A 473 -1.27 15.46 -17.33
N ASP A 474 -0.27 14.59 -17.18
CA ASP A 474 1.12 14.99 -16.98
C ASP A 474 1.97 15.05 -18.27
N TYR A 475 1.38 15.04 -19.47
CA TYR A 475 2.13 14.91 -20.74
C TYR A 475 3.27 15.91 -20.91
N LEU A 476 3.11 17.13 -20.42
CA LEU A 476 4.15 18.18 -20.48
C LEU A 476 5.42 17.82 -19.69
N ASN A 477 5.31 16.89 -18.73
CA ASN A 477 6.41 16.39 -17.92
C ASN A 477 7.11 15.18 -18.53
N LEU A 478 6.62 14.64 -19.66
CA LEU A 478 7.23 13.51 -20.35
C LEU A 478 8.51 13.97 -21.05
N ILE A 479 9.66 13.52 -20.56
CA ILE A 479 10.99 13.90 -21.06
C ILE A 479 11.72 12.75 -21.77
N GLY A 480 11.13 11.55 -21.80
CA GLY A 480 11.58 10.43 -22.61
C GLY A 480 10.45 9.44 -22.78
N TYR A 481 10.21 9.00 -24.02
CA TYR A 481 9.19 8.00 -24.32
C TYR A 481 9.62 7.08 -25.46
N TRP A 482 10.09 5.88 -25.12
CA TRP A 482 10.59 4.89 -26.08
C TRP A 482 9.69 3.67 -26.09
N LYS A 483 9.13 3.32 -27.25
CA LYS A 483 8.13 2.23 -27.40
C LYS A 483 8.71 0.85 -27.70
N GLY A 484 10.05 0.71 -27.79
CA GLY A 484 10.74 -0.58 -27.87
C GLY A 484 10.31 -1.56 -28.97
N ASP A 485 9.43 -1.15 -29.89
CA ASP A 485 8.67 -1.97 -30.83
C ASP A 485 8.99 -1.64 -32.30
N ASN A 486 10.07 -0.88 -32.53
CA ASN A 486 10.56 -0.50 -33.87
C ASN A 486 10.73 -1.71 -34.81
N GLY A 487 10.99 -2.90 -34.26
CA GLY A 487 11.08 -4.16 -34.99
C GLY A 487 12.27 -4.31 -35.92
N SER A 488 13.15 -3.30 -35.98
CA SER A 488 14.37 -3.25 -36.80
C SER A 488 15.28 -2.11 -36.38
N GLY A 489 16.51 -2.08 -36.92
CA GLY A 489 17.48 -1.00 -36.68
C GLY A 489 18.19 -1.11 -35.33
N ASN A 490 18.95 -0.07 -35.00
CA ASN A 490 19.85 0.00 -33.84
C ASN A 490 19.51 1.18 -32.90
N SER A 491 18.24 1.60 -32.83
CA SER A 491 17.82 2.64 -31.89
C SER A 491 16.42 2.40 -31.33
N PHE A 492 16.17 2.99 -30.17
CA PHE A 492 14.82 3.30 -29.72
C PHE A 492 14.55 4.79 -29.95
N THR A 493 13.49 5.08 -30.71
CA THR A 493 13.11 6.45 -31.05
C THR A 493 12.31 7.08 -29.92
N ASP A 494 12.67 8.30 -29.53
CA ASP A 494 11.95 9.06 -28.51
C ASP A 494 10.71 9.73 -29.11
N SER A 495 9.54 9.35 -28.60
CA SER A 495 8.23 9.91 -28.96
C SER A 495 7.83 11.11 -28.08
N SER A 496 8.68 11.53 -27.14
CA SER A 496 8.45 12.71 -26.32
C SER A 496 8.76 14.00 -27.08
N SER A 497 8.43 15.15 -26.48
CA SER A 497 8.83 16.47 -27.03
C SER A 497 10.35 16.69 -27.05
N LYS A 498 11.15 15.85 -26.38
CA LYS A 498 12.60 16.00 -26.26
C LYS A 498 13.38 15.34 -27.39
N GLN A 499 12.81 14.33 -28.05
CA GLN A 499 13.40 13.66 -29.21
C GLN A 499 14.82 13.12 -28.96
N VAL A 500 15.08 12.59 -27.75
CA VAL A 500 16.37 12.00 -27.37
C VAL A 500 16.37 10.50 -27.61
N ASN A 501 16.83 10.07 -28.79
CA ASN A 501 16.91 8.65 -29.11
C ASN A 501 17.92 7.91 -28.22
N LEU A 502 17.63 6.64 -27.91
CA LEU A 502 18.60 5.71 -27.33
C LEU A 502 19.25 4.89 -28.45
N ILE A 503 20.56 4.69 -28.40
CA ILE A 503 21.32 3.99 -29.44
C ILE A 503 21.90 2.68 -28.92
N PHE A 504 21.76 1.61 -29.70
CA PHE A 504 22.40 0.33 -29.44
C PHE A 504 23.83 0.35 -30.00
N PRO A 505 24.84 -0.21 -29.30
CA PRO A 505 26.20 -0.35 -29.85
C PRO A 505 26.25 -1.22 -31.12
N ALA A 506 25.37 -2.22 -31.20
CA ALA A 506 25.19 -3.09 -32.36
C ALA A 506 23.70 -3.40 -32.55
N THR A 507 23.29 -3.67 -33.79
CA THR A 507 21.90 -4.02 -34.12
C THR A 507 21.46 -5.26 -33.33
N PRO A 508 20.44 -5.15 -32.45
CA PRO A 508 19.95 -6.29 -31.70
C PRO A 508 19.12 -7.22 -32.58
N THR A 509 18.93 -8.46 -32.12
CA THR A 509 17.91 -9.34 -32.67
C THR A 509 16.53 -8.88 -32.20
N TRP A 510 15.57 -8.81 -33.11
CA TRP A 510 14.19 -8.44 -32.82
C TRP A 510 13.30 -9.69 -32.83
N THR A 511 12.54 -9.92 -31.76
CA THR A 511 11.68 -11.10 -31.61
C THR A 511 10.21 -10.71 -31.48
N THR A 512 9.33 -11.48 -32.11
CA THR A 512 7.88 -11.31 -31.98
C THR A 512 7.44 -11.76 -30.59
N SER A 513 6.59 -10.96 -29.94
CA SER A 513 5.92 -11.32 -28.69
C SER A 513 4.43 -11.02 -28.83
N THR A 514 3.60 -11.87 -28.23
CA THR A 514 2.14 -11.72 -28.12
C THR A 514 1.67 -12.00 -26.69
N ALA A 515 2.55 -11.78 -25.70
CA ALA A 515 2.24 -12.05 -24.31
C ALA A 515 1.28 -10.99 -23.73
N SER A 516 0.56 -11.36 -22.68
CA SER A 516 -0.31 -10.44 -21.97
C SER A 516 0.49 -9.52 -21.05
N LEU A 517 0.04 -8.27 -20.97
CA LEU A 517 0.36 -7.31 -19.93
C LEU A 517 -0.84 -7.22 -19.01
N LYS A 518 -0.57 -7.39 -17.72
CA LYS A 518 -1.54 -7.09 -16.68
C LYS A 518 -1.69 -5.57 -16.58
N CYS A 519 -2.91 -5.10 -16.76
CA CYS A 519 -3.24 -3.70 -16.55
C CYS A 519 -3.61 -3.52 -15.10
N GLY A 520 -3.26 -2.39 -14.52
CA GLY A 520 -3.93 -1.98 -13.29
C GLY A 520 -5.41 -1.89 -13.61
N THR A 521 -6.25 -2.61 -12.88
CA THR A 521 -7.58 -2.07 -12.61
C THR A 521 -7.42 -1.00 -11.56
N ALA A 522 -8.41 -0.10 -11.47
CA ALA A 522 -8.57 0.63 -10.24
C ALA A 522 -8.63 -0.49 -9.21
N THR A 523 -7.75 -0.51 -8.24
CA THR A 523 -8.19 -1.02 -6.96
C THR A 523 -9.42 -0.17 -6.67
N GLY A 524 -10.60 -0.67 -7.04
CA GLY A 524 -11.84 -0.38 -6.36
C GLY A 524 -11.43 -0.57 -4.93
N VAL A 525 -11.32 0.55 -4.24
CA VAL A 525 -10.44 0.70 -3.09
C VAL A 525 -10.68 -0.51 -2.20
N VAL A 526 -9.71 -1.40 -2.06
CA VAL A 526 -9.89 -2.50 -1.13
C VAL A 526 -9.63 -1.91 0.26
N PRO A 527 -10.26 -2.43 1.32
CA PRO A 527 -9.89 -2.06 2.65
C PRO A 527 -8.39 -2.21 2.86
N LYS A 528 -7.78 -1.17 3.42
CA LYS A 528 -6.41 -1.19 3.90
C LYS A 528 -6.42 -1.41 5.40
N MET A 529 -5.33 -1.94 5.93
CA MET A 529 -5.19 -2.14 7.36
C MET A 529 -5.46 -0.88 8.21
N VAL A 530 -5.01 0.29 7.74
CA VAL A 530 -5.24 1.60 8.40
C VAL A 530 -6.73 1.94 8.58
N ASP A 531 -7.60 1.34 7.78
CA ASP A 531 -9.04 1.61 7.81
C ASP A 531 -9.74 1.03 9.04
N ILE A 532 -9.11 0.06 9.73
CA ILE A 532 -9.69 -0.60 10.90
C ILE A 532 -9.83 0.40 12.05
N ALA A 533 -8.74 1.06 12.46
CA ALA A 533 -8.78 2.10 13.49
C ALA A 533 -9.74 3.25 13.12
N TYR A 534 -9.73 3.69 11.86
CA TYR A 534 -10.63 4.76 11.41
C TYR A 534 -12.10 4.34 11.53
N SER A 535 -12.45 3.14 11.04
CA SER A 535 -13.80 2.59 11.11
C SER A 535 -14.26 2.40 12.56
N SER A 536 -13.37 1.95 13.45
CA SER A 536 -13.65 1.79 14.88
C SER A 536 -13.95 3.12 15.56
N LEU A 537 -13.18 4.18 15.28
CA LEU A 537 -13.45 5.52 15.82
C LEU A 537 -14.78 6.07 15.30
N GLN A 538 -15.07 5.90 14.01
CA GLN A 538 -16.35 6.32 13.44
C GLN A 538 -17.53 5.54 14.03
N TRP A 539 -17.37 4.25 14.33
CA TRP A 539 -18.42 3.43 14.94
C TRP A 539 -18.91 3.97 16.29
N PHE A 540 -17.99 4.53 17.09
CA PHE A 540 -18.30 5.20 18.35
C PHE A 540 -18.73 6.67 18.18
N GLY A 541 -18.85 7.16 16.95
CA GLY A 541 -19.20 8.55 16.65
C GLY A 541 -18.12 9.55 17.06
N VAL A 542 -16.86 9.11 17.17
CA VAL A 542 -15.74 10.00 17.52
C VAL A 542 -15.50 10.97 16.37
N PRO A 543 -15.53 12.30 16.59
CA PRO A 543 -15.16 13.27 15.57
C PRO A 543 -13.69 13.13 15.20
N ILE A 544 -13.40 12.72 13.96
CA ILE A 544 -12.02 12.55 13.48
C ILE A 544 -11.36 13.92 13.31
N ASN A 545 -10.35 14.20 14.14
CA ASN A 545 -9.59 15.45 14.06
C ASN A 545 -8.57 15.38 12.90
N SER A 546 -8.60 16.35 11.99
CA SER A 546 -7.66 16.43 10.87
C SER A 546 -6.19 16.50 11.32
N GLY A 547 -5.92 17.05 12.50
CA GLY A 547 -4.59 17.07 13.12
C GLY A 547 -4.06 15.69 13.51
N TRP A 548 -4.90 14.65 13.61
CA TRP A 548 -4.43 13.27 13.79
C TRP A 548 -3.80 12.71 12.53
N SER A 549 -4.13 13.28 11.36
CA SER A 549 -3.58 12.86 10.07
C SER A 549 -3.66 11.34 9.87
N LEU A 550 -4.82 10.73 10.18
CA LEU A 550 -5.05 9.30 9.94
C LEU A 550 -4.94 9.00 8.44
N ASP A 551 -4.40 7.83 8.09
CA ASP A 551 -4.25 7.37 6.69
C ASP A 551 -5.46 6.56 6.22
N GLY A 552 -6.26 6.07 7.17
CA GLY A 552 -7.43 5.26 6.89
C GLY A 552 -8.68 6.05 6.55
N ARG A 553 -9.71 5.30 6.16
CA ARG A 553 -11.08 5.76 5.96
C ARG A 553 -12.04 4.70 6.47
N SER A 554 -13.33 5.00 6.45
CA SER A 554 -14.35 4.05 6.88
C SER A 554 -14.97 3.26 5.74
N TRP A 555 -15.24 2.00 6.04
CA TRP A 555 -15.97 1.05 5.19
C TRP A 555 -17.36 0.73 5.71
N LEU A 556 -17.76 1.35 6.82
CA LEU A 556 -19.07 1.11 7.42
C LEU A 556 -20.17 1.78 6.58
N PRO A 557 -21.35 1.14 6.39
CA PRO A 557 -22.45 1.72 5.64
C PRO A 557 -22.91 3.07 6.24
N ALA A 558 -23.26 4.03 5.37
CA ALA A 558 -23.75 5.34 5.76
C ALA A 558 -25.09 5.24 6.53
N GLY A 559 -25.19 5.91 7.67
CA GLY A 559 -26.38 5.91 8.54
C GLY A 559 -26.18 5.31 9.94
N ASN A 560 -24.95 4.92 10.28
CA ASN A 560 -24.56 4.44 11.61
C ASN A 560 -23.95 5.52 12.48
#